data_AF-A0A660VAW5-F1
#
_entry.id   AF-A0A660VAW5-F1
#
_cell.length_a   1.000
_cell.length_b   1.000
_cell.length_c   1.000
_cell.angle_alpha   90.00
_cell.angle_beta   90.00
_cell.angle_gamma   90.00
#
_symmetry.space_group_name_H-M   'P 1'
#
loop_
_entity.id
_entity.type
_entity.pdbx_description
1 polymer ?
#
loop_
_entity_poly.entity_id
_entity_poly.type
_entity_poly.pdbx_seq_one_letter_code
_entity_poly.pdbx_strand_id
1 'polypeptide(L)'
;MGTAFLAAISSMPELVCTFAAARIGSVELAFGNIFGSNLFNIAILGITDAAWRKGLVFAHKTSDAHIVVGLCVVIVTAIYLVAGQMDYRARRRVGWVTGIAGALYVGGLASAFFLSRL
;
A
#
# COMPACT_ATOMS: atom_id res chain seq x y z
N MET A 1 -9.13 -8.32 -13.94
CA MET A 1 -8.77 -9.64 -13.36
C MET A 1 -7.26 -9.80 -13.14
N GLY A 2 -6.41 -9.68 -14.17
CA GLY A 2 -4.96 -9.89 -14.01
C GLY A 2 -4.25 -8.93 -13.05
N THR A 3 -4.65 -7.65 -13.01
CA THR A 3 -4.03 -6.62 -12.16
C THR A 3 -4.23 -6.85 -10.66
N ALA A 4 -5.39 -7.38 -10.24
CA ALA A 4 -5.66 -7.69 -8.84
C ALA A 4 -4.85 -8.90 -8.36
N PHE A 5 -4.74 -9.94 -9.19
CA PHE A 5 -3.86 -11.08 -8.89
C PHE A 5 -2.39 -10.69 -8.89
N LEU A 6 -1.97 -9.84 -9.85
CA LEU A 6 -0.62 -9.31 -9.90
C LEU A 6 -0.30 -8.52 -8.63
N ALA A 7 -1.20 -7.62 -8.20
CA ALA A 7 -1.05 -6.86 -6.96
C ALA A 7 -1.01 -7.77 -5.71
N ALA A 8 -1.84 -8.80 -5.66
CA ALA A 8 -1.86 -9.74 -4.54
C ALA A 8 -0.54 -10.54 -4.45
N ILE A 9 -0.06 -11.06 -5.58
CA ILE A 9 1.17 -11.84 -5.63
C ILE A 9 2.39 -10.96 -5.36
N SER A 10 2.42 -9.72 -5.90
CA SER A 10 3.54 -8.80 -5.66
C SER A 10 3.66 -8.35 -4.22
N SER A 11 2.56 -8.35 -3.44
CA SER A 11 2.54 -7.93 -2.05
C SER A 11 2.55 -9.09 -1.03
N MET A 12 2.49 -10.34 -1.49
CA MET A 12 2.55 -11.53 -0.63
C MET A 12 3.88 -11.65 0.12
N PRO A 13 5.07 -11.45 -0.49
CA PRO A 13 6.35 -11.54 0.21
C PRO A 13 6.43 -10.58 1.39
N GLU A 14 5.98 -9.33 1.20
CA GLU A 14 5.96 -8.32 2.25
C GLU A 14 5.00 -8.72 3.38
N LEU A 15 3.83 -9.27 3.03
CA LEU A 15 2.86 -9.72 4.02
C LEU A 15 3.43 -10.85 4.89
N VAL A 16 4.16 -11.78 4.29
CA VAL A 16 4.85 -12.88 4.99
C VAL A 16 5.96 -12.33 5.89
N CYS A 17 6.82 -11.41 5.40
CA CYS A 17 7.89 -10.79 6.18
C CYS A 17 7.36 -9.97 7.36
N THR A 18 6.35 -9.12 7.14
CA THR A 18 5.70 -8.34 8.20
C THR A 18 5.03 -9.23 9.24
N PHE A 19 4.37 -10.31 8.81
CA PHE A 19 3.77 -11.27 9.73
C PHE A 19 4.83 -12.00 10.56
N ALA A 20 5.92 -12.45 9.94
CA ALA A 20 7.04 -13.08 10.64
C ALA A 20 7.69 -12.13 11.65
N ALA A 21 7.93 -10.86 11.28
CA ALA A 21 8.46 -9.83 12.16
C ALA A 21 7.54 -9.53 13.36
N ALA A 22 6.22 -9.48 13.12
CA ALA A 22 5.23 -9.33 14.18
C ALA A 22 5.20 -10.54 15.13
N ARG A 23 5.36 -11.76 14.61
CA ARG A 23 5.38 -13.01 15.40
C ARG A 23 6.57 -13.09 16.34
N ILE A 24 7.72 -12.52 15.96
CA ILE A 24 8.91 -12.44 16.84
C ILE A 24 8.90 -11.20 17.75
N GLY A 25 7.80 -10.43 17.78
CA GLY A 25 7.67 -9.23 18.62
C GLY A 25 8.51 -8.04 18.13
N SER A 26 9.16 -8.13 16.98
CA SER A 26 9.97 -7.04 16.42
C SER A 26 9.10 -6.11 15.60
N VAL A 27 8.48 -5.17 16.30
CA VAL A 27 7.62 -4.18 15.68
C VAL A 27 8.40 -3.24 14.76
N GLU A 28 9.64 -2.90 15.11
CA GLU A 28 10.53 -2.07 14.28
C GLU A 28 10.82 -2.72 12.92
N LEU A 29 11.08 -4.03 12.88
CA LEU A 29 11.26 -4.78 11.63
C LEU A 29 9.96 -4.83 10.80
N ALA A 30 8.81 -5.01 11.46
CA ALA A 30 7.51 -5.04 10.78
C ALA A 30 7.19 -3.70 10.10
N PHE A 31 7.46 -2.57 10.78
CA PHE A 31 7.30 -1.23 10.20
C PHE A 31 8.37 -0.94 9.14
N GLY A 32 9.62 -1.35 9.36
CA GLY A 32 10.70 -1.22 8.38
C GLY A 32 10.37 -1.91 7.07
N ASN A 33 9.75 -3.10 7.11
CA ASN A 33 9.31 -3.81 5.92
C ASN A 33 8.20 -3.05 5.15
N ILE A 34 7.16 -2.59 5.85
CA ILE A 34 6.04 -1.87 5.22
C ILE A 34 6.52 -0.58 4.55
N PHE A 35 7.29 0.23 5.26
CA PHE A 35 7.73 1.52 4.74
C PHE A 35 8.86 1.38 3.71
N GLY A 36 9.78 0.43 3.94
CA GLY A 36 10.88 0.14 3.02
C GLY A 36 10.37 -0.32 1.66
N SER A 37 9.38 -1.23 1.62
CA SER A 37 8.80 -1.71 0.36
C SER A 37 8.02 -0.61 -0.38
N ASN A 38 7.28 0.25 0.32
CA ASN A 38 6.62 1.41 -0.30
C ASN A 38 7.63 2.40 -0.89
N LEU A 39 8.73 2.67 -0.18
CA LEU A 39 9.78 3.54 -0.67
C LEU A 39 10.49 2.92 -1.89
N PHE A 40 10.78 1.63 -1.85
CA PHE A 40 11.38 0.90 -2.95
C PHE A 40 10.49 0.92 -4.20
N ASN A 41 9.18 0.74 -4.06
CA ASN A 41 8.22 0.85 -5.16
C ASN A 41 8.22 2.25 -5.79
N ILE A 42 8.23 3.32 -4.98
CA ILE A 42 8.33 4.70 -5.49
C ILE A 42 9.69 4.92 -6.18
N ALA A 43 10.78 4.39 -5.64
CA ALA A 43 12.10 4.49 -6.24
C ALA A 43 12.14 3.79 -7.61
N ILE A 44 11.56 2.60 -7.75
CA ILE A 44 11.43 1.91 -9.05
C ILE A 44 10.63 2.77 -10.02
N LEU A 45 9.52 3.37 -9.60
CA LEU A 45 8.74 4.26 -10.45
C LEU A 45 9.56 5.47 -10.91
N GLY A 46 10.33 6.10 -10.02
CA GLY A 46 11.22 7.22 -10.35
C GLY A 46 12.35 6.82 -11.31
N ILE A 47 12.97 5.66 -11.11
CA ILE A 47 13.99 5.11 -12.01
C ILE A 47 13.37 4.79 -13.38
N THR A 48 12.16 4.23 -13.39
CA THR A 48 11.43 3.90 -14.62
C THR A 48 11.11 5.17 -15.41
N ASP A 49 10.64 6.23 -14.75
CA ASP A 49 10.37 7.52 -15.38
C ASP A 49 11.65 8.18 -15.90
N ALA A 50 12.74 8.15 -15.14
CA ALA A 50 14.05 8.67 -15.56
C ALA A 50 14.65 7.89 -16.75
N ALA A 51 14.44 6.57 -16.80
CA ALA A 51 14.86 5.73 -17.91
C ALA A 51 13.99 5.93 -19.16
N TRP A 52 12.75 6.38 -19.01
CA TRP A 52 11.79 6.53 -20.10
C TRP A 52 11.92 7.89 -20.80
N ARG A 53 12.78 7.96 -21.85
CA ARG A 53 13.06 9.21 -22.58
C ARG A 53 11.99 9.68 -23.58
N LYS A 54 10.85 9.00 -23.71
CA LYS A 54 9.78 9.34 -24.70
C LYS A 54 8.70 10.31 -24.15
N GLY A 55 8.91 10.91 -22.99
CA GLY A 55 7.97 11.78 -22.27
C GLY A 55 7.60 11.20 -20.90
N LEU A 56 6.97 12.00 -20.02
CA LEU A 56 6.57 11.52 -18.68
C LEU A 56 5.73 10.25 -18.83
N VAL A 57 6.01 9.23 -18.02
CA VAL A 57 5.30 7.93 -18.06
C VAL A 57 3.78 8.12 -17.89
N PHE A 58 3.37 9.18 -17.19
CA PHE A 58 1.97 9.52 -16.95
C PHE A 58 1.31 10.41 -18.00
N ALA A 59 2.08 10.98 -18.95
CA ALA A 59 1.55 11.94 -19.94
C ALA A 59 0.66 11.31 -21.03
N HIS A 60 0.70 9.99 -21.21
CA HIS A 60 -0.07 9.30 -22.25
C HIS A 60 -1.11 8.37 -21.61
N LYS A 61 -2.39 8.78 -21.65
CA LYS A 61 -3.56 7.97 -21.25
C LYS A 61 -3.68 7.59 -19.77
N THR A 62 -3.30 8.47 -18.85
CA THR A 62 -3.67 8.28 -17.43
C THR A 62 -5.06 8.87 -17.21
N SER A 63 -6.06 8.04 -16.92
CA SER A 63 -7.40 8.50 -16.51
C SER A 63 -7.31 9.26 -15.18
N ASP A 64 -8.04 10.37 -15.03
CA ASP A 64 -8.05 11.23 -13.82
C ASP A 64 -8.26 10.44 -12.51
N ALA A 65 -8.96 9.32 -12.60
CA ALA A 65 -9.18 8.38 -11.49
C ALA A 65 -7.87 7.83 -10.88
N HIS A 66 -6.81 7.64 -11.67
CA HIS A 66 -5.53 7.11 -11.17
C HIS A 66 -4.75 8.13 -10.34
N ILE A 67 -4.87 9.43 -10.67
CA ILE A 67 -4.26 10.51 -9.90
C ILE A 67 -4.94 10.61 -8.53
N VAL A 68 -6.27 10.51 -8.49
CA VAL A 68 -7.05 10.54 -7.24
C VAL A 68 -6.70 9.35 -6.34
N VAL A 69 -6.63 8.14 -6.91
CA VAL A 69 -6.22 6.93 -6.16
C VAL A 69 -4.79 7.06 -5.64
N GLY A 70 -3.86 7.55 -6.46
CA GLY A 70 -2.48 7.81 -6.03
C GLY A 70 -2.39 8.79 -4.86
N LEU A 71 -3.15 9.89 -4.92
CA LEU A 71 -3.23 10.88 -3.84
C LEU A 71 -3.81 10.27 -2.55
N CYS A 72 -4.88 9.48 -2.64
CA CYS A 72 -5.45 8.79 -1.49
C CYS A 72 -4.45 7.85 -0.82
N VAL A 73 -3.67 7.09 -1.61
CA VAL A 73 -2.63 6.18 -1.08
C VAL A 73 -1.52 6.95 -0.36
N VAL A 74 -1.09 8.08 -0.90
CA VAL A 74 -0.10 8.95 -0.24
C VAL A 74 -0.63 9.49 1.09
N ILE A 75 -1.88 9.96 1.12
CA ILE A 75 -2.51 10.47 2.35
C ILE A 75 -2.62 9.38 3.42
N VAL A 76 -3.09 8.18 3.04
CA VAL A 76 -3.18 7.03 3.96
C VAL A 76 -1.80 6.67 4.50
N THR A 77 -0.78 6.64 3.64
CA THR A 77 0.60 6.34 4.06
C THR A 77 1.15 7.41 5.02
N ALA A 78 0.86 8.69 4.77
CA ALA A 78 1.24 9.79 5.67
C ALA A 78 0.55 9.69 7.05
N ILE A 79 -0.74 9.33 7.08
CA ILE A 79 -1.48 9.08 8.32
C ILE A 79 -0.82 7.93 9.10
N TYR A 80 -0.43 6.84 8.44
CA TYR A 80 0.27 5.72 9.08
C TYR A 80 1.66 6.10 9.62
N LEU A 81 2.41 6.97 8.94
CA LEU A 81 3.69 7.49 9.41
C LEU A 81 3.52 8.32 10.68
N VAL A 82 2.55 9.24 10.70
CA VAL A 82 2.25 10.06 11.87
C VAL A 82 1.73 9.21 13.02
N ALA A 83 0.86 8.24 12.75
CA ALA A 83 0.36 7.29 13.76
C ALA A 83 1.47 6.39 14.32
N GLY A 84 2.49 6.06 13.52
CA GLY A 84 3.66 5.29 13.95
C GLY A 84 4.56 6.03 14.95
N GLN A 85 4.51 7.36 14.98
CA GLN A 85 5.25 8.23 15.90
C GLN A 85 4.50 8.45 17.23
N MET A 86 3.25 8.00 17.37
CA MET A 86 2.43 8.23 18.56
C MET A 86 2.63 7.14 19.64
N ASP A 87 2.57 7.55 20.91
CA ASP A 87 2.70 6.68 22.09
C ASP A 87 1.86 5.40 22.06
N TYR A 88 2.31 4.36 22.76
CA TYR A 88 1.68 3.03 22.86
C TYR A 88 0.16 3.08 23.19
N ARG A 89 -0.30 4.09 23.96
CA ARG A 89 -1.74 4.33 24.26
C ARG A 89 -2.54 4.81 23.05
N ALA A 90 -1.95 5.62 22.17
CA ALA A 90 -2.57 6.05 20.92
C ALA A 90 -2.61 4.89 19.90
N ARG A 91 -1.59 4.02 19.91
CA ARG A 91 -1.54 2.78 19.11
C ARG A 91 -2.76 1.87 19.31
N ARG A 92 -3.29 1.79 20.55
CA ARG A 92 -4.49 0.99 20.86
C ARG A 92 -5.78 1.58 20.26
N ARG A 93 -5.84 2.89 20.00
CA ARG A 93 -6.95 3.53 19.27
C ARG A 93 -6.78 3.38 17.76
N VAL A 94 -5.55 3.47 17.25
CA VAL A 94 -5.23 3.23 15.84
C VAL A 94 -5.48 1.76 15.45
N GLY A 95 -5.32 0.82 16.38
CA GLY A 95 -5.63 -0.61 16.19
C GLY A 95 -7.02 -0.91 15.60
N TRP A 96 -8.05 -0.17 16.03
CA TRP A 96 -9.40 -0.31 15.48
C TRP A 96 -9.53 0.31 14.08
N VAL A 97 -8.84 1.43 13.85
CA VAL A 97 -8.78 2.08 12.53
C VAL A 97 -8.06 1.21 11.52
N THR A 98 -6.99 0.52 11.92
CA THR A 98 -6.31 -0.49 11.09
C THR A 98 -7.20 -1.68 10.78
N GLY A 99 -8.00 -2.14 11.74
CA GLY A 99 -8.96 -3.23 11.52
C GLY A 99 -10.04 -2.83 10.51
N ILE A 100 -10.57 -1.61 10.64
CA ILE A 100 -11.60 -1.06 9.72
C ILE A 100 -11.02 -0.80 8.34
N ALA A 101 -9.83 -0.22 8.23
CA ALA A 101 -9.14 0.01 6.96
C ALA A 101 -8.81 -1.30 6.25
N GLY A 102 -8.37 -2.32 7.00
CA GLY A 102 -8.15 -3.68 6.47
C GLY A 102 -9.45 -4.31 5.97
N ALA A 103 -10.54 -4.19 6.74
CA ALA A 103 -11.85 -4.70 6.33
C ALA A 103 -12.40 -3.98 5.09
N LEU A 104 -12.22 -2.66 4.99
CA LEU A 104 -12.59 -1.87 3.82
C LEU A 104 -11.76 -2.23 2.59
N TYR A 105 -10.46 -2.46 2.75
CA TYR A 105 -9.59 -2.89 1.66
C TYR A 105 -9.99 -4.28 1.13
N VAL A 106 -10.23 -5.24 2.02
CA VAL A 106 -10.69 -6.58 1.66
C VAL A 106 -12.10 -6.54 1.05
N GLY A 107 -13.00 -5.73 1.60
CA GLY A 107 -14.34 -5.51 1.04
C GLY A 107 -14.32 -4.83 -0.33
N GLY A 108 -13.41 -3.88 -0.55
CA GLY A 108 -13.16 -3.25 -1.85
C GLY A 108 -12.63 -4.26 -2.87
N LEU A 109 -11.70 -5.12 -2.45
CA LEU A 109 -11.17 -6.19 -3.30
C LEU A 109 -12.26 -7.22 -3.66
N ALA A 110 -13.09 -7.61 -2.69
CA ALA A 110 -14.19 -8.56 -2.87
C ALA A 110 -15.31 -7.98 -3.75
N SER A 111 -15.69 -6.72 -3.53
CA SER A 111 -16.70 -6.04 -4.37
C SER A 111 -16.20 -5.87 -5.81
N ALA A 112 -14.93 -5.49 -6.01
CA ALA A 112 -14.33 -5.46 -7.35
C ALA A 112 -14.31 -6.85 -8.01
N PHE A 113 -14.10 -7.92 -7.24
CA PHE A 113 -14.16 -9.30 -7.73
C PHE A 113 -15.58 -9.73 -8.13
N PHE A 114 -16.60 -9.34 -7.37
CA PHE A 114 -18.01 -9.65 -7.69
C PHE A 114 -18.54 -8.82 -8.86
N LEU A 115 -18.19 -7.53 -8.93
CA LEU A 115 -18.60 -6.64 -10.03
C LEU A 115 -17.97 -7.00 -11.38
N SER A 116 -16.80 -7.63 -11.37
CA SER A 116 -16.12 -8.07 -12.60
C SER A 116 -16.50 -9.48 -13.06
N ARG A 117 -17.44 -10.14 -12.36
CA ARG A 117 -18.09 -11.40 -12.76
C ARG A 117 -19.50 -11.21 -13.35
N LEU A 118 -20.03 -9.99 -13.35
CA LEU A 118 -21.23 -9.57 -14.08
C LEU A 118 -20.83 -9.05 -15.47
#